data_AF-A0A7V4NJM6-F1
#
_entry.id   AF-A0A7V4NJM6-F1
#
_cell.length_a   1.000
_cell.length_b   1.000
_cell.length_c   1.000
_cell.angle_alpha   90.00
_cell.angle_beta   90.00
_cell.angle_gamma   90.00
#
_symmetry.space_group_name_H-M   'P 1'
#
loop_
_entity.id
_entity.type
_entity.pdbx_description
1 polymer ?
#
loop_
_entity_poly.entity_id
_entity_poly.type
_entity_poly.pdbx_seq_one_letter_code
_entity_poly.pdbx_strand_id
1 'polypeptide(L)'
;MVPRTPLSGGWLARANAQGRPILRAAARRRNAPALPPAAGRGSFACPPSSAAPSMTSTTRRPPAGPRGTLEVSWPFFGETCRALALRVARDYEPEVVLGIAKAGVIPGVVVAGMLQCEFASMMVTRRDADREPVLVEGPPASIAGRRVLIVDETCDSGDTLKLALNEVRARHPAEVRTAVSFRTGPYAPDYVAFETENFIILPWDKEIVQDGELVIRPSYAARLAEARTF
;
A
#
# COMPACT_ATOMS: atom_id res chain seq x y z
N MET A 1 -8.40 45.61 37.32
CA MET A 1 -8.64 44.74 38.49
C MET A 1 -9.55 43.61 38.03
N VAL A 2 -8.96 42.45 37.75
CA VAL A 2 -9.68 41.21 37.36
C VAL A 2 -8.91 40.06 38.04
N PRO A 3 -9.52 39.26 38.92
CA PRO A 3 -8.78 38.25 39.67
C PRO A 3 -8.57 36.99 38.83
N ARG A 4 -7.34 36.45 38.90
CA ARG A 4 -6.96 35.15 38.35
C ARG A 4 -7.37 34.05 39.36
N THR A 5 -8.28 33.18 38.96
CA THR A 5 -8.60 31.92 39.66
C THR A 5 -7.66 30.81 39.16
N PRO A 6 -7.12 29.95 40.04
CA PRO A 6 -6.28 28.83 39.61
C PRO A 6 -7.12 27.64 39.17
N LEU A 7 -6.81 27.08 37.99
CA LEU A 7 -7.33 25.81 37.51
C LEU A 7 -6.65 24.67 38.28
N SER A 8 -7.37 24.10 39.25
CA SER A 8 -7.08 22.77 39.80
C SER A 8 -8.05 21.78 39.17
N GLY A 9 -7.56 20.96 38.24
CA GLY A 9 -8.31 19.93 37.56
C GLY A 9 -7.52 18.63 37.59
N GLY A 10 -7.67 17.89 38.68
CA GLY A 10 -7.08 16.56 38.86
C GLY A 10 -7.71 15.56 37.90
N TRP A 11 -6.86 14.78 37.23
CA TRP A 11 -7.25 13.63 36.44
C TRP A 11 -7.67 12.50 37.38
N LEU A 12 -8.98 12.37 37.63
CA LEU A 12 -9.59 11.24 38.32
C LEU A 12 -9.70 10.05 37.36
N ALA A 13 -8.73 9.13 37.46
CA ALA A 13 -8.84 7.78 36.93
C ALA A 13 -10.01 7.05 37.62
N ARG A 14 -11.04 6.64 36.87
CA ARG A 14 -12.08 5.74 37.38
C ARG A 14 -11.64 4.29 37.18
N ALA A 15 -11.42 3.60 38.30
CA ALA A 15 -11.22 2.16 38.38
C ALA A 15 -12.57 1.41 38.28
N ASN A 16 -12.57 0.19 37.74
CA ASN A 16 -13.74 -0.69 37.76
C ASN A 16 -13.84 -1.50 39.07
N ALA A 17 -15.07 -1.88 39.40
CA ALA A 17 -15.46 -2.35 40.72
C ALA A 17 -15.43 -3.88 40.88
N GLN A 18 -14.33 -4.58 40.58
CA GLN A 18 -14.15 -5.98 40.99
C GLN A 18 -12.67 -6.38 41.11
N GLY A 19 -11.93 -5.77 42.03
CA GLY A 19 -10.52 -6.08 42.30
C GLY A 19 -10.21 -7.57 42.53
N ARG A 20 -9.84 -8.28 41.47
CA ARG A 20 -9.26 -9.64 41.51
C ARG A 20 -8.13 -9.78 40.48
N PRO A 21 -7.04 -10.49 40.82
CA PRO A 21 -5.86 -10.60 39.98
C PRO A 21 -6.08 -11.55 38.80
N ILE A 22 -5.61 -11.19 37.61
CA ILE A 22 -5.52 -12.11 36.46
C ILE A 22 -4.19 -12.87 36.58
N LEU A 23 -4.29 -14.13 36.99
CA LEU A 23 -3.18 -15.07 37.09
C LEU A 23 -2.67 -15.49 35.70
N ARG A 24 -1.35 -15.44 35.53
CA ARG A 24 -0.59 -16.11 34.46
C ARG A 24 -0.85 -17.62 34.47
N ALA A 25 -1.08 -18.22 33.31
CA ALA A 25 -0.95 -19.66 33.11
C ALA A 25 0.04 -19.96 31.98
N ALA A 26 0.89 -20.94 32.27
CA ALA A 26 2.13 -21.29 31.59
C ALA A 26 1.95 -21.94 30.22
N ALA A 27 3.03 -21.81 29.44
CA ALA A 27 3.32 -22.54 28.22
C ALA A 27 3.17 -24.06 28.39
N ARG A 28 2.62 -24.72 27.37
CA ARG A 28 2.87 -26.14 27.10
C ARG A 28 3.44 -26.30 25.71
N ARG A 29 4.76 -26.52 25.66
CA ARG A 29 5.45 -27.16 24.54
C ARG A 29 4.91 -28.58 24.40
N ARG A 30 4.51 -28.98 23.20
CA ARG A 30 4.48 -30.41 22.81
C ARG A 30 5.38 -30.56 21.59
N ASN A 31 6.33 -31.47 21.72
CA ASN A 31 7.30 -31.88 20.71
C ASN A 31 6.72 -33.07 19.91
N ALA A 32 6.90 -32.99 18.58
CA ALA A 32 7.27 -34.05 17.63
C ALA A 32 6.25 -35.20 17.33
N PRO A 33 6.28 -35.88 16.15
CA PRO A 33 7.49 -36.38 15.49
C PRO A 33 7.69 -35.99 14.01
N ALA A 34 8.92 -36.21 13.58
CA ALA A 34 9.47 -35.99 12.25
C ALA A 34 8.96 -36.99 11.19
N LEU A 35 8.89 -36.54 9.94
CA LEU A 35 8.65 -37.36 8.75
C LEU A 35 9.95 -38.04 8.29
N PRO A 36 9.93 -39.34 7.91
CA PRO A 36 11.07 -40.02 7.30
C PRO A 36 11.30 -39.60 5.83
N PRO A 37 12.50 -39.86 5.28
CA PRO A 37 13.04 -39.16 4.11
C PRO A 37 12.60 -39.73 2.75
N ALA A 38 12.83 -38.89 1.73
CA ALA A 38 12.54 -39.08 0.32
C ALA A 38 13.06 -40.41 -0.27
N ALA A 39 12.20 -41.06 -1.05
CA ALA A 39 12.55 -42.22 -1.87
C ALA A 39 12.44 -41.88 -3.36
N GLY A 40 13.45 -42.31 -4.12
CA GLY A 40 13.27 -42.78 -5.49
C GLY A 40 13.52 -41.76 -6.60
N ARG A 41 14.78 -41.61 -7.00
CA ARG A 41 15.16 -41.16 -8.35
C ARG A 41 14.65 -42.18 -9.36
N GLY A 42 13.53 -41.88 -10.01
CA GLY A 42 13.08 -42.56 -11.23
C GLY A 42 13.53 -41.77 -12.44
N SER A 43 14.55 -42.28 -13.15
CA SER A 43 14.96 -41.77 -14.46
C SER A 43 13.89 -42.14 -15.49
N PHE A 44 13.00 -41.20 -15.80
CA PHE A 44 12.15 -41.28 -16.97
C PHE A 44 12.89 -40.64 -18.13
N ALA A 45 13.43 -41.49 -19.01
CA ALA A 45 13.99 -41.06 -20.29
C ALA A 45 12.85 -40.51 -21.17
N CYS A 46 13.00 -39.26 -21.58
CA CYS A 46 12.11 -38.58 -22.51
C CYS A 46 12.43 -39.06 -23.95
N PRO A 47 11.44 -39.47 -24.77
CA PRO A 47 11.68 -39.77 -26.18
C PRO A 47 12.01 -38.47 -26.96
N PRO A 48 12.72 -38.57 -28.11
CA PRO A 48 13.23 -37.40 -28.82
C PRO A 48 12.10 -36.50 -29.33
N SER A 49 12.17 -35.24 -28.94
CA SER A 49 11.26 -34.16 -29.33
C SER A 49 11.33 -33.92 -30.84
N SER A 50 10.18 -34.04 -31.50
CA SER A 50 9.99 -33.57 -32.87
C SER A 50 10.11 -32.05 -32.95
N ALA A 51 11.00 -31.59 -33.84
CA ALA A 51 11.05 -30.26 -34.47
C ALA A 51 10.30 -29.12 -33.76
N ALA A 52 11.06 -28.29 -33.04
CA ALA A 52 10.56 -27.00 -32.56
C ALA A 52 10.19 -26.10 -33.75
N PRO A 53 8.99 -25.49 -33.78
CA PRO A 53 8.69 -24.44 -34.74
C PRO A 53 9.55 -23.23 -34.41
N SER A 54 10.12 -22.60 -35.45
CA SER A 54 10.93 -21.40 -35.35
C SER A 54 10.17 -20.31 -34.59
N MET A 55 10.61 -20.01 -33.36
CA MET A 55 10.17 -18.83 -32.64
C MET A 55 10.64 -17.61 -33.42
N THR A 56 9.73 -17.03 -34.21
CA THR A 56 9.88 -15.65 -34.64
C THR A 56 10.05 -14.81 -33.39
N SER A 57 11.25 -14.25 -33.25
CA SER A 57 11.57 -13.21 -32.29
C SER A 57 10.59 -12.06 -32.47
N THR A 58 9.49 -12.09 -31.73
CA THR A 58 8.64 -10.92 -31.54
C THR A 58 9.46 -9.99 -30.66
N THR A 59 10.21 -9.08 -31.28
CA THR A 59 10.81 -7.94 -30.59
C THR A 59 9.71 -7.26 -29.79
N ARG A 60 9.66 -7.54 -28.49
CA ARG A 60 8.74 -6.89 -27.55
C ARG A 60 9.14 -5.42 -27.55
N ARG A 61 8.35 -4.59 -28.24
CA ARG A 61 8.48 -3.14 -28.21
C ARG A 61 8.59 -2.73 -26.74
N PRO A 62 9.61 -1.95 -26.34
CA PRO A 62 9.69 -1.45 -24.98
C PRO A 62 8.37 -0.74 -24.65
N PRO A 63 7.85 -0.86 -23.42
CA PRO A 63 6.64 -0.16 -23.04
C PRO A 63 6.81 1.32 -23.40
N ALA A 64 5.82 1.88 -24.07
CA ALA A 64 5.85 3.28 -24.42
C ALA A 64 6.00 4.06 -23.11
N GLY A 65 7.00 4.95 -23.04
CA GLY A 65 7.14 5.85 -21.91
C GLY A 65 5.88 6.71 -21.73
N PRO A 66 5.77 7.45 -20.61
CA PRO A 66 4.58 8.24 -20.33
C PRO A 66 4.22 9.16 -21.50
N ARG A 67 2.92 9.24 -21.84
CA ARG A 67 2.47 10.05 -23.00
C ARG A 67 2.49 11.56 -22.74
N GLY A 68 2.64 11.96 -21.49
CA GLY A 68 2.71 13.34 -21.03
C GLY A 68 2.91 13.41 -19.51
N THR A 69 2.71 14.61 -18.94
CA THR A 69 2.79 14.86 -17.49
C THR A 69 1.44 15.33 -16.96
N LEU A 70 0.96 14.74 -15.87
CA LEU A 70 -0.24 15.14 -15.14
C LEU A 70 0.17 15.74 -13.80
N GLU A 71 0.01 17.07 -13.66
CA GLU A 71 0.14 17.74 -12.38
C GLU A 71 -1.16 17.59 -11.57
N VAL A 72 -1.10 16.89 -10.44
CA VAL A 72 -2.24 16.67 -9.56
C VAL A 72 -2.27 17.75 -8.48
N SER A 73 -3.38 18.49 -8.42
CA SER A 73 -3.63 19.46 -7.35
C SER A 73 -4.22 18.80 -6.10
N TRP A 74 -4.08 19.44 -4.93
CA TRP A 74 -4.71 18.97 -3.69
C TRP A 74 -6.23 18.77 -3.82
N PRO A 75 -7.02 19.70 -4.40
CA PRO A 75 -8.44 19.47 -4.62
C PRO A 75 -8.73 18.27 -5.52
N PHE A 76 -8.00 18.12 -6.63
CA PHE A 76 -8.21 16.98 -7.54
C PHE A 76 -7.85 15.65 -6.87
N PHE A 77 -6.78 15.61 -6.08
CA PHE A 77 -6.43 14.46 -5.27
C PHE A 77 -7.54 14.10 -4.26
N GLY A 78 -8.08 15.09 -3.56
CA GLY A 78 -9.17 14.90 -2.61
C GLY A 78 -10.42 14.29 -3.25
N GLU A 79 -10.82 14.76 -4.43
CA GLU A 79 -11.94 14.20 -5.18
C GLU A 79 -11.64 12.77 -5.68
N THR A 80 -10.39 12.49 -6.05
CA THR A 80 -9.95 11.13 -6.40
C THR A 80 -10.11 10.18 -5.21
N CYS A 81 -9.71 10.58 -4.01
CA CYS A 81 -9.92 9.80 -2.79
C CYS A 81 -11.40 9.60 -2.45
N ARG A 82 -12.24 10.63 -2.64
CA ARG A 82 -13.70 10.52 -2.47
C ARG A 82 -14.31 9.50 -3.44
N ALA A 83 -13.91 9.58 -4.70
CA ALA A 83 -14.34 8.63 -5.72
C ALA A 83 -13.84 7.21 -5.45
N LEU A 84 -12.66 7.05 -4.84
CA LEU A 84 -12.13 5.76 -4.40
C LEU A 84 -12.99 5.16 -3.28
N ALA A 85 -13.26 5.94 -2.22
CA ALA A 85 -14.09 5.52 -1.10
C ALA A 85 -15.50 5.11 -1.55
N LEU A 86 -16.13 5.89 -2.44
CA LEU A 86 -17.43 5.56 -3.02
C LEU A 86 -17.44 4.27 -3.85
N ARG A 87 -16.33 3.95 -4.53
CA ARG A 87 -16.21 2.68 -5.26
C ARG A 87 -16.12 1.50 -4.31
N VAL A 88 -15.26 1.58 -3.30
CA VAL A 88 -15.09 0.53 -2.28
C VAL A 88 -16.43 0.27 -1.56
N ALA A 89 -17.12 1.33 -1.14
CA ALA A 89 -18.37 1.20 -0.38
C ALA A 89 -19.52 0.51 -1.14
N ARG A 90 -19.42 0.30 -2.45
CA ARG A 90 -20.47 -0.36 -3.25
C ARG A 90 -20.46 -1.88 -3.14
N ASP A 91 -19.31 -2.47 -2.83
CA ASP A 91 -19.11 -3.92 -2.90
C ASP A 91 -18.13 -4.47 -1.86
N TYR A 92 -17.61 -3.61 -0.95
CA TYR A 92 -16.73 -4.01 0.14
C TYR A 92 -16.86 -3.11 1.37
N GLU A 93 -16.89 -3.74 2.55
CA GLU A 93 -16.98 -3.05 3.84
C GLU A 93 -15.72 -3.37 4.67
N PRO A 94 -14.59 -2.68 4.46
CA PRO A 94 -13.37 -2.96 5.21
C PRO A 94 -13.53 -2.60 6.68
N GLU A 95 -12.94 -3.42 7.55
CA GLU A 95 -12.81 -3.12 8.98
C GLU A 95 -11.54 -2.33 9.28
N VAL A 96 -10.50 -2.50 8.43
CA VAL A 96 -9.24 -1.77 8.48
C VAL A 96 -8.86 -1.30 7.09
N VAL A 97 -8.55 -0.02 6.96
CA VAL A 97 -7.78 0.50 5.83
C VAL A 97 -6.31 0.52 6.20
N LEU A 98 -5.49 -0.20 5.43
CA LEU A 98 -4.05 -0.28 5.60
C LEU A 98 -3.35 0.57 4.52
N GLY A 99 -2.90 1.76 4.89
CA GLY A 99 -2.13 2.63 3.99
C GLY A 99 -0.67 2.18 3.85
N ILE A 100 -0.17 2.12 2.60
CA ILE A 100 1.25 1.86 2.36
C ILE A 100 2.03 3.17 2.53
N ALA A 101 2.84 3.24 3.57
CA ALA A 101 3.67 4.40 3.85
C ALA A 101 4.82 4.49 2.84
N LYS A 102 5.16 5.71 2.38
CA LYS A 102 4.67 7.00 2.92
C LYS A 102 3.45 7.58 2.20
N ALA A 103 3.41 7.55 0.88
CA ALA A 103 2.44 8.33 0.11
C ALA A 103 1.02 7.72 0.16
N GLY A 104 0.89 6.39 0.13
CA GLY A 104 -0.37 5.67 0.32
C GLY A 104 -1.08 5.89 1.66
N VAL A 105 -0.40 6.44 2.69
CA VAL A 105 -1.04 6.87 3.94
C VAL A 105 -2.01 8.03 3.69
N ILE A 106 -1.70 8.94 2.77
CA ILE A 106 -2.54 10.11 2.49
C ILE A 106 -3.93 9.69 1.96
N PRO A 107 -4.05 8.90 0.88
CA PRO A 107 -5.36 8.37 0.47
C PRO A 107 -5.92 7.39 1.50
N GLY A 108 -5.08 6.60 2.17
CA GLY A 108 -5.52 5.65 3.19
C GLY A 108 -6.30 6.29 4.34
N VAL A 109 -5.79 7.38 4.91
CA VAL A 109 -6.47 8.12 5.99
C VAL A 109 -7.78 8.73 5.51
N VAL A 110 -7.79 9.32 4.30
CA VAL A 110 -9.00 9.93 3.73
C VAL A 110 -10.09 8.86 3.50
N VAL A 111 -9.73 7.73 2.90
CA VAL A 111 -10.65 6.62 2.63
C VAL A 111 -11.15 6.01 3.94
N ALA A 112 -10.28 5.74 4.91
CA ALA A 112 -10.67 5.23 6.22
C ALA A 112 -11.67 6.16 6.92
N GLY A 113 -11.38 7.47 6.88
CA GLY A 113 -12.25 8.50 7.42
C GLY A 113 -13.61 8.55 6.73
N MET A 114 -13.68 8.41 5.41
CA MET A 114 -14.96 8.39 4.70
C MET A 114 -15.77 7.12 4.94
N LEU A 115 -15.09 5.97 5.07
CA LEU A 115 -15.71 4.68 5.36
C LEU A 115 -15.99 4.46 6.86
N GLN A 116 -15.54 5.36 7.73
CA GLN A 116 -15.71 5.28 9.19
C GLN A 116 -15.18 3.97 9.78
N CYS A 117 -14.02 3.51 9.32
CA CYS A 117 -13.35 2.28 9.79
C CYS A 117 -11.94 2.59 10.34
N GLU A 118 -11.30 1.59 10.93
CA GLU A 118 -9.96 1.79 11.51
C GLU A 118 -8.91 2.04 10.43
N PHE A 119 -7.91 2.83 10.78
CA PHE A 119 -6.74 3.05 9.95
C PHE A 119 -5.51 2.40 10.58
N ALA A 120 -4.72 1.74 9.74
CA ALA A 120 -3.39 1.25 10.05
C ALA A 120 -2.44 1.58 8.89
N SER A 121 -1.14 1.45 9.12
CA SER A 121 -0.13 1.58 8.07
C SER A 121 0.85 0.42 8.08
N MET A 122 1.47 0.19 6.92
CA MET A 122 2.70 -0.59 6.78
C MET A 122 3.70 0.23 5.97
N MET A 123 4.99 -0.09 5.98
CA MET A 123 6.00 0.67 5.24
C MET A 123 6.73 -0.20 4.23
N VAL A 124 6.64 0.21 2.97
CA VAL A 124 7.38 -0.38 1.86
C VAL A 124 8.22 0.72 1.22
N THR A 125 9.50 0.44 0.96
CA THR A 125 10.40 1.41 0.33
C THR A 125 10.94 0.89 -0.98
N ARG A 126 11.18 1.82 -1.90
CA ARG A 126 12.01 1.63 -3.08
C ARG A 126 13.16 2.61 -2.98
N ARG A 127 14.40 2.13 -3.08
CA ARG A 127 15.57 3.04 -3.13
C ARG A 127 15.61 3.76 -4.49
N ASP A 128 15.22 3.07 -5.56
CA ASP A 128 15.09 3.59 -6.94
C ASP A 128 13.89 2.91 -7.63
N ALA A 129 13.34 3.52 -8.70
CA ALA A 129 12.18 2.99 -9.43
C ALA A 129 12.39 1.56 -9.96
N ASP A 130 13.63 1.25 -10.39
CA ASP A 130 14.00 -0.05 -10.98
C ASP A 130 14.38 -1.12 -9.95
N ARG A 131 14.34 -0.80 -8.64
CA ARG A 131 14.64 -1.76 -7.58
C ARG A 131 13.39 -2.39 -7.02
N GLU A 132 13.53 -3.66 -6.65
CA GLU A 132 12.50 -4.41 -5.93
C GLU A 132 12.07 -3.69 -4.65
N PRO A 133 10.76 -3.68 -4.34
CA PRO A 133 10.26 -3.08 -3.11
C PRO A 133 10.76 -3.88 -1.90
N VAL A 134 11.09 -3.17 -0.82
CA VAL A 134 11.56 -3.77 0.43
C VAL A 134 10.61 -3.42 1.56
N LEU A 135 10.18 -4.43 2.30
CA LEU A 135 9.42 -4.24 3.52
C LEU A 135 10.32 -3.61 4.60
N VAL A 136 9.90 -2.47 5.11
CA VAL A 136 10.53 -1.82 6.27
C VAL A 136 9.73 -2.11 7.53
N GLU A 137 8.40 -1.99 7.44
CA GLU A 137 7.48 -2.27 8.53
C GLU A 137 6.30 -3.08 8.02
N GLY A 138 6.07 -4.24 8.62
CA GLY A 138 4.96 -5.13 8.27
C GLY A 138 3.60 -4.60 8.74
N PRO A 139 2.50 -5.17 8.24
CA PRO A 139 1.18 -4.90 8.78
C PRO A 139 1.09 -5.26 10.28
N PRO A 140 0.31 -4.50 11.08
CA PRO A 140 0.16 -4.79 12.49
C PRO A 140 -0.60 -6.10 12.70
N ALA A 141 -0.34 -6.78 13.82
CA ALA A 141 -1.00 -8.05 14.15
C ALA A 141 -2.54 -7.91 14.32
N SER A 142 -3.03 -6.70 14.57
CA SER A 142 -4.45 -6.39 14.76
C SER A 142 -5.32 -6.58 13.53
N ILE A 143 -4.75 -6.86 12.34
CA ILE A 143 -5.51 -7.13 11.12
C ILE A 143 -5.96 -8.59 10.97
N ALA A 144 -5.46 -9.49 11.82
CA ALA A 144 -5.78 -10.91 11.74
C ALA A 144 -7.29 -11.15 11.89
N GLY A 145 -7.86 -11.96 11.00
CA GLY A 145 -9.29 -12.28 10.98
C GLY A 145 -10.21 -11.13 10.56
N ARG A 146 -9.69 -10.02 10.04
CA ARG A 146 -10.47 -8.83 9.66
C ARG A 146 -10.50 -8.62 8.14
N ARG A 147 -11.48 -7.87 7.66
CA ARG A 147 -11.53 -7.39 6.27
C ARG A 147 -10.61 -6.18 6.10
N VAL A 148 -9.59 -6.31 5.26
CA VAL A 148 -8.52 -5.32 5.08
C VAL A 148 -8.57 -4.72 3.67
N LEU A 149 -8.59 -3.39 3.59
CA LEU A 149 -8.35 -2.67 2.35
C LEU A 149 -6.93 -2.10 2.34
N ILE A 150 -6.04 -2.61 1.50
CA ILE A 150 -4.72 -2.02 1.26
C ILE A 150 -4.88 -0.81 0.34
N VAL A 151 -4.33 0.34 0.72
CA VAL A 151 -4.42 1.58 -0.05
C VAL A 151 -3.05 2.12 -0.40
N ASP A 152 -2.87 2.49 -1.67
CA ASP A 152 -1.69 3.20 -2.18
C ASP A 152 -2.10 4.39 -3.06
N GLU A 153 -1.23 5.36 -3.30
CA GLU A 153 -1.59 6.50 -4.16
C GLU A 153 -1.48 6.18 -5.65
N THR A 154 -0.43 5.47 -6.06
CA THR A 154 -0.14 5.16 -7.47
C THR A 154 0.16 3.68 -7.65
N CYS A 155 -0.16 3.16 -8.83
CA CYS A 155 0.16 1.79 -9.20
C CYS A 155 0.53 1.66 -10.68
N ASP A 156 1.76 1.20 -10.92
CA ASP A 156 2.28 0.87 -12.25
C ASP A 156 2.41 -0.65 -12.43
N SER A 157 3.59 -1.22 -12.14
CA SER A 157 3.85 -2.68 -12.22
C SER A 157 3.12 -3.50 -11.15
N GLY A 158 2.69 -2.83 -10.08
CA GLY A 158 2.01 -3.42 -8.92
C GLY A 158 2.93 -4.11 -7.92
N ASP A 159 4.25 -4.08 -8.09
CA ASP A 159 5.15 -4.89 -7.23
C ASP A 159 5.09 -4.47 -5.75
N THR A 160 4.84 -3.19 -5.46
CA THR A 160 4.59 -2.70 -4.09
C THR A 160 3.33 -3.34 -3.51
N LEU A 161 2.22 -3.35 -4.26
CA LEU A 161 0.96 -3.97 -3.84
C LEU A 161 1.10 -5.50 -3.70
N LYS A 162 1.85 -6.16 -4.59
CA LYS A 162 2.10 -7.61 -4.50
C LYS A 162 2.84 -7.97 -3.22
N LEU A 163 3.88 -7.20 -2.88
CA LEU A 163 4.60 -7.37 -1.60
C LEU A 163 3.65 -7.14 -0.42
N ALA A 164 2.90 -6.02 -0.42
CA ALA A 164 1.95 -5.72 0.64
C ALA A 164 0.89 -6.82 0.82
N LEU A 165 0.33 -7.32 -0.28
CA LEU A 165 -0.63 -8.43 -0.29
C LEU A 165 -0.04 -9.69 0.35
N ASN A 166 1.21 -10.03 0.03
CA ASN A 166 1.87 -11.20 0.62
C ASN A 166 2.02 -11.06 2.13
N GLU A 167 2.50 -9.91 2.60
CA GLU A 167 2.67 -9.63 4.03
C GLU A 167 1.34 -9.59 4.80
N VAL A 168 0.30 -9.01 4.18
CA VAL A 168 -1.05 -8.99 4.75
C VAL A 168 -1.64 -10.39 4.82
N ARG A 169 -1.55 -11.19 3.75
CA ARG A 169 -2.04 -12.58 3.74
C ARG A 169 -1.35 -13.45 4.79
N ALA A 170 -0.06 -13.21 5.06
CA ALA A 170 0.67 -13.89 6.13
C ALA A 170 0.13 -13.59 7.54
N ARG A 171 -0.71 -12.56 7.72
CA ARG A 171 -1.43 -12.27 8.97
C ARG A 171 -2.81 -12.91 9.05
N HIS A 172 -3.22 -13.69 8.05
CA HIS A 172 -4.52 -14.37 8.00
C HIS A 172 -5.72 -13.43 8.21
N PRO A 173 -5.89 -12.37 7.39
CA PRO A 173 -7.11 -11.57 7.39
C PRO A 173 -8.30 -12.43 6.95
N ALA A 174 -9.53 -12.00 7.26
CA ALA A 174 -10.74 -12.64 6.74
C ALA A 174 -10.87 -12.44 5.23
N GLU A 175 -10.53 -11.24 4.74
CA GLU A 175 -10.51 -10.88 3.33
C GLU A 175 -9.52 -9.73 3.14
N VAL A 176 -8.89 -9.64 1.97
CA VAL A 176 -8.03 -8.51 1.61
C VAL A 176 -8.31 -8.05 0.18
N ARG A 177 -8.49 -6.74 0.00
CA ARG A 177 -8.60 -6.06 -1.31
C ARG A 177 -7.62 -4.90 -1.39
N THR A 178 -7.39 -4.39 -2.60
CA THR A 178 -6.44 -3.33 -2.92
C THR A 178 -7.15 -2.15 -3.60
N ALA A 179 -6.80 -0.94 -3.22
CA ALA A 179 -7.35 0.28 -3.78
C ALA A 179 -6.25 1.29 -4.06
N VAL A 180 -6.31 1.96 -5.22
CA VAL A 180 -5.36 3.01 -5.58
C VAL A 180 -6.03 4.25 -6.13
N SER A 181 -5.48 5.41 -5.79
CA SER A 181 -5.97 6.68 -6.35
C SER A 181 -5.70 6.74 -7.85
N PHE A 182 -4.50 6.38 -8.29
CA PHE A 182 -4.10 6.41 -9.69
C PHE A 182 -3.51 5.08 -10.15
N ARG A 183 -3.99 4.57 -11.28
CA ARG A 183 -3.35 3.46 -12.00
C ARG A 183 -2.67 4.00 -13.25
N THR A 184 -1.37 3.77 -13.34
CA THR A 184 -0.53 4.21 -14.46
C THR A 184 0.00 3.09 -15.33
N GLY A 185 -0.20 1.84 -14.89
CA GLY A 185 0.36 0.65 -15.51
C GLY A 185 -0.61 -0.51 -15.65
N PRO A 186 -0.10 -1.67 -16.09
CA PRO A 186 -0.93 -2.81 -16.44
C PRO A 186 -1.49 -3.54 -15.22
N TYR A 187 -0.87 -3.43 -14.04
CA TYR A 187 -1.39 -4.12 -12.85
C TYR A 187 -2.79 -3.63 -12.52
N ALA A 188 -3.69 -4.54 -12.16
CA ALA A 188 -5.09 -4.26 -11.87
C ALA A 188 -5.37 -4.42 -10.37
N PRO A 189 -5.39 -3.33 -9.58
CA PRO A 189 -5.94 -3.33 -8.23
C PRO A 189 -7.45 -3.59 -8.25
N ASP A 190 -8.00 -4.02 -7.12
CA ASP A 190 -9.45 -4.27 -6.99
C ASP A 190 -10.27 -2.97 -7.19
N TYR A 191 -9.70 -1.83 -6.75
CA TYR A 191 -10.29 -0.51 -6.94
C TYR A 191 -9.30 0.49 -7.49
N VAL A 192 -9.76 1.27 -8.47
CA VAL A 192 -8.98 2.36 -9.08
C VAL A 192 -9.86 3.58 -9.19
N ALA A 193 -9.37 4.74 -8.74
CA ALA A 193 -10.14 5.96 -8.86
C ALA A 193 -9.96 6.69 -10.20
N PHE A 194 -8.72 6.74 -10.70
CA PHE A 194 -8.36 7.40 -11.95
C PHE A 194 -7.29 6.59 -12.70
N GLU A 195 -7.45 6.44 -14.02
CA GLU A 195 -6.49 5.74 -14.88
C GLU A 195 -5.84 6.73 -15.84
N THR A 196 -4.52 6.64 -16.03
CA THR A 196 -3.78 7.53 -16.93
C THR A 196 -2.45 6.93 -17.37
N GLU A 197 -1.99 7.24 -18.57
CA GLU A 197 -0.64 6.87 -19.03
C GLU A 197 0.36 8.02 -18.89
N ASN A 198 -0.05 9.11 -18.23
CA ASN A 198 0.81 10.25 -17.96
C ASN A 198 1.67 10.00 -16.73
N PHE A 199 2.85 10.61 -16.72
CA PHE A 199 3.65 10.70 -15.52
C PHE A 199 2.99 11.64 -14.53
N ILE A 200 2.76 11.16 -13.31
CA ILE A 200 2.05 11.93 -12.29
C ILE A 200 3.04 12.70 -11.43
N ILE A 201 2.77 13.99 -11.25
CA ILE A 201 3.41 14.83 -10.22
C ILE A 201 2.36 15.09 -9.14
N LEU A 202 2.65 14.67 -7.91
CA LEU A 202 1.71 14.73 -6.79
C LEU A 202 1.90 16.03 -6.00
N PRO A 203 0.86 16.49 -5.30
CA PRO A 203 0.90 17.82 -4.69
C PRO A 203 1.85 17.93 -3.49
N TRP A 204 2.24 16.81 -2.87
CA TRP A 204 3.17 16.77 -1.73
C TRP A 204 4.64 16.52 -2.12
N ASP A 205 4.92 16.16 -3.37
CA ASP A 205 6.28 15.88 -3.82
C ASP A 205 6.77 16.77 -4.97
N LYS A 206 5.88 17.60 -5.52
CA LYS A 206 6.16 18.62 -6.55
C LYS A 206 7.27 19.59 -6.12
N GLU A 207 7.17 20.10 -4.91
CA GLU A 207 8.11 21.08 -4.34
C GLU A 207 8.87 20.47 -3.17
N ILE A 208 10.11 20.91 -2.98
CA ILE A 208 10.97 20.53 -1.86
C ILE A 208 11.51 21.80 -1.19
N VAL A 209 11.89 21.66 0.07
CA VAL A 209 12.63 22.71 0.77
C VAL A 209 14.10 22.60 0.40
N GLN A 210 14.65 23.64 -0.22
CA GLN A 210 16.07 23.76 -0.52
C GLN A 210 16.53 25.17 -0.14
N ASP A 211 17.59 25.25 0.67
CA ASP A 211 18.17 26.53 1.13
C ASP A 211 17.15 27.49 1.78
N GLY A 212 16.13 26.94 2.46
CA GLY A 212 15.08 27.70 3.14
C GLY A 212 13.88 28.10 2.26
N GLU A 213 13.94 27.80 0.96
CA GLU A 213 12.91 28.17 -0.01
C GLU A 213 12.16 26.93 -0.53
N LEU A 214 10.92 27.13 -0.97
CA LEU A 214 10.17 26.12 -1.72
C LEU A 214 10.60 26.18 -3.18
N VAL A 215 11.20 25.10 -3.68
CA VAL A 215 11.63 24.96 -5.07
C VAL A 215 10.97 23.75 -5.70
N ILE A 216 10.67 23.84 -7.01
CA ILE A 216 10.26 22.67 -7.78
C ILE A 216 11.35 21.62 -7.68
N ARG A 217 10.97 20.38 -7.36
CA ARG A 217 11.90 19.26 -7.29
C ARG A 217 12.74 19.19 -8.57
N PRO A 218 14.09 19.22 -8.51
CA PRO A 218 14.93 19.25 -9.71
C PRO A 218 14.65 18.12 -10.70
N SER A 219 14.31 16.91 -10.21
CA SER A 219 13.94 15.77 -11.06
C SER A 219 12.65 15.97 -11.86
N TYR A 220 11.80 16.91 -11.48
CA TYR A 220 10.56 17.24 -12.18
C TYR A 220 10.69 18.45 -13.11
N ALA A 221 11.67 19.32 -12.88
CA ALA A 221 11.87 20.54 -13.66
C ALA A 221 11.99 20.28 -15.17
N ALA A 222 12.76 19.27 -15.56
CA ALA A 222 12.91 18.87 -16.97
C ALA A 222 11.56 18.45 -17.60
N ARG A 223 10.78 17.62 -16.90
CA ARG A 223 9.49 17.12 -17.40
C ARG A 223 8.41 18.19 -17.46
N LEU A 224 8.46 19.15 -16.54
CA LEU A 224 7.53 20.29 -16.54
C LEU A 224 7.84 21.29 -17.65
N ALA A 225 9.12 21.45 -18.02
CA ALA A 225 9.51 22.28 -19.17
C ALA A 225 8.98 21.70 -20.49
N GLU A 226 9.07 20.37 -20.65
CA GLU A 226 8.53 19.65 -21.83
C GLU A 226 7.01 19.78 -21.95
N ALA A 227 6.27 19.71 -20.83
CA ALA A 227 4.81 19.80 -20.80
C ALA A 227 4.27 21.19 -21.20
N ARG A 228 5.06 22.26 -21.09
CA ARG A 228 4.67 23.65 -21.40
C ARG A 228 4.92 24.07 -22.86
N THR A 229 5.46 23.18 -23.68
CA THR A 229 5.88 23.47 -25.06
C THR A 229 4.80 23.10 -26.10
N PHE A 230 3.61 22.66 -25.65
CA PHE A 230 2.44 22.35 -26.47
C PHE A 230 1.26 23.24 -26.07
#